data_AF-A0A7S2ET86-F1
#
_entry.id   AF-A0A7S2ET86-F1
#
_cell.length_a   1.000
_cell.length_b   1.000
_cell.length_c   1.000
_cell.angle_alpha   90.00
_cell.angle_beta   90.00
_cell.angle_gamma   90.00
#
_symmetry.space_group_name_H-M   'P 1'
#
loop_
_entity.id
_entity.type
_entity.pdbx_description
1 polymer ?
#
loop_
_entity_poly.entity_id
_entity_poly.type
_entity_poly.pdbx_seq_one_letter_code
_entity_poly.pdbx_strand_id
1 'polypeptide(L)'
;DGATMITYQTPHKAFETIYCRNKPAPQGCDDISKGFSKSRPNAPVSSFEVKASQVGDQAGRGIFAKVDIPKGAYIGVDQSMNSITVTPTTYGIISSHVEEYDEAAGLDAVVEFLWGYGFESNLYGESSYVVDSTILTLISP
;
A
#
# COMPACT_ATOMS: atom_id res chain seq x y z
N ASP A 1 -25.19 21.16 -4.36
CA ASP A 1 -25.14 20.42 -3.08
C ASP A 1 -24.89 18.90 -3.26
N GLY A 2 -24.09 18.49 -4.26
CA GLY A 2 -23.89 17.06 -4.56
C GLY A 2 -22.54 16.49 -4.12
N ALA A 3 -21.50 17.33 -4.06
CA ALA A 3 -20.14 16.89 -3.74
C ALA A 3 -19.94 16.58 -2.24
N THR A 4 -20.68 17.27 -1.37
CA THR A 4 -20.67 17.07 0.10
C THR A 4 -21.42 15.81 0.52
N MET A 5 -22.44 15.38 -0.22
CA MET A 5 -23.26 14.21 0.12
C MET A 5 -22.63 12.87 -0.29
N ILE A 6 -21.68 12.87 -1.24
CA ILE A 6 -20.99 11.65 -1.68
C ILE A 6 -20.13 11.04 -0.57
N THR A 7 -19.47 11.87 0.26
CA THR A 7 -18.64 11.38 1.37
C THR A 7 -19.44 10.81 2.53
N TYR A 8 -20.74 11.13 2.65
CA TYR A 8 -21.62 10.56 3.67
C TYR A 8 -22.16 9.16 3.33
N GLN A 9 -21.97 8.69 2.09
CA GLN A 9 -22.52 7.41 1.65
C GLN A 9 -21.72 6.19 2.14
N THR A 10 -20.46 6.37 2.56
CA THR A 10 -19.63 5.27 3.04
C THR A 10 -19.25 5.50 4.50
N PRO A 11 -19.74 4.68 5.44
CA PRO A 11 -19.38 4.81 6.84
C PRO A 11 -17.87 4.60 7.02
N HIS A 12 -17.28 5.28 7.99
CA HIS A 12 -15.88 5.04 8.35
C HIS A 12 -15.67 3.57 8.74
N LYS A 13 -14.49 3.00 8.40
CA LYS A 13 -14.21 1.56 8.54
C LYS A 13 -14.45 1.02 9.96
N ALA A 14 -14.21 1.84 10.98
CA ALA A 14 -14.49 1.48 12.37
C ALA A 14 -15.99 1.24 12.63
N PHE A 15 -16.87 2.11 12.13
CA PHE A 15 -18.32 1.96 12.27
C PHE A 15 -18.86 0.82 11.42
N GLU A 16 -18.34 0.68 10.20
CA GLU A 16 -18.65 -0.44 9.31
C GLU A 16 -18.31 -1.79 9.96
N THR A 17 -17.14 -1.91 10.60
CA THR A 17 -16.71 -3.13 11.30
C THR A 17 -17.67 -3.48 12.44
N ILE A 18 -18.11 -2.49 13.22
CA ILE A 18 -19.08 -2.71 14.29
C ILE A 18 -20.44 -3.13 13.71
N TYR A 19 -20.92 -2.41 12.69
CA TYR A 19 -22.21 -2.67 12.05
C TYR A 19 -22.28 -4.07 11.41
N CYS A 20 -21.22 -4.49 10.72
CA CYS A 20 -21.16 -5.77 10.03
C CYS A 20 -20.81 -6.96 10.91
N ARG A 21 -20.51 -6.75 12.21
CA ARG A 21 -20.34 -7.84 13.18
C ARG A 21 -21.66 -8.40 13.74
N ASN A 22 -22.79 -7.74 13.45
CA ASN A 22 -24.11 -8.22 13.86
C ASN A 22 -24.44 -9.59 13.22
N LYS A 23 -25.21 -10.43 13.93
CA LYS A 23 -25.69 -11.72 13.43
C LYS A 23 -27.24 -11.75 13.46
N PRO A 24 -27.91 -11.91 12.31
CA PRO A 24 -27.37 -12.03 10.97
C PRO A 24 -26.71 -10.73 10.46
N ALA A 25 -25.78 -10.85 9.51
CA ALA A 25 -25.08 -9.71 8.94
C ALA A 25 -26.10 -8.78 8.22
N PRO A 26 -26.09 -7.46 8.47
CA PRO A 26 -26.98 -6.54 7.79
C PRO A 26 -26.72 -6.44 6.28
N GLN A 27 -27.72 -6.00 5.52
CA GLN A 27 -27.64 -5.85 4.06
C GLN A 27 -26.53 -4.85 3.66
N GLY A 28 -25.76 -5.17 2.63
CA GLY A 28 -24.65 -4.33 2.14
C GLY A 28 -23.29 -4.61 2.82
N CYS A 29 -23.25 -5.45 3.85
CA CYS A 29 -21.98 -5.85 4.44
C CYS A 29 -21.10 -6.67 3.48
N ASP A 30 -21.63 -7.41 2.51
CA ASP A 30 -20.78 -8.18 1.58
C ASP A 30 -19.91 -7.32 0.65
N ASP A 31 -20.38 -6.11 0.32
CA ASP A 31 -19.70 -5.19 -0.60
C ASP A 31 -18.83 -4.14 0.11
N ILE A 32 -19.12 -3.87 1.38
CA ILE A 32 -18.43 -2.85 2.18
C ILE A 32 -17.44 -3.51 3.17
N SER A 33 -17.81 -4.63 3.82
CA SER A 33 -17.01 -5.27 4.88
C SER A 33 -15.64 -5.79 4.43
N LYS A 34 -15.46 -6.10 3.14
CA LYS A 34 -14.28 -6.79 2.62
C LYS A 34 -13.15 -5.88 2.16
N GLY A 35 -13.21 -4.59 2.51
CA GLY A 35 -12.12 -3.64 2.31
C GLY A 35 -12.28 -2.85 1.00
N PHE A 36 -12.31 -3.53 -0.14
CA PHE A 36 -12.46 -2.89 -1.45
C PHE A 36 -13.87 -3.06 -2.01
N SER A 37 -14.44 -1.96 -2.49
CA SER A 37 -15.77 -1.96 -3.08
C SER A 37 -15.73 -2.62 -4.46
N LYS A 38 -16.46 -3.73 -4.64
CA LYS A 38 -16.55 -4.43 -5.93
C LYS A 38 -17.14 -3.60 -7.06
N SER A 39 -17.89 -2.55 -6.72
CA SER A 39 -18.50 -1.65 -7.70
C SER A 39 -17.53 -0.60 -8.24
N ARG A 40 -16.36 -0.42 -7.61
CA ARG A 40 -15.31 0.45 -8.13
C ARG A 40 -14.35 -0.35 -9.03
N PRO A 41 -14.09 0.10 -10.26
CA PRO A 41 -13.15 -0.58 -11.14
C PRO A 41 -11.74 -0.52 -10.55
N ASN A 42 -10.95 -1.59 -10.77
CA ASN A 42 -9.53 -1.63 -10.44
C ASN A 42 -8.70 -1.51 -11.72
N ALA A 43 -7.75 -0.59 -11.75
CA ALA A 43 -6.69 -0.55 -12.75
C ALA A 43 -5.55 -1.47 -12.29
N PRO A 44 -5.36 -2.66 -12.91
CA PRO A 44 -4.33 -3.60 -12.48
C PRO A 44 -2.94 -3.02 -12.72
N VAL A 45 -1.92 -3.53 -12.01
CA VAL A 45 -0.52 -3.09 -12.18
C VAL A 45 -0.05 -3.22 -13.65
N SER A 46 -0.55 -4.22 -14.37
CA SER A 46 -0.27 -4.43 -15.80
C SER A 46 -0.76 -3.29 -16.70
N SER A 47 -1.66 -2.41 -16.22
CA SER A 47 -2.11 -1.20 -16.92
C SER A 47 -1.10 -0.06 -16.86
N PHE A 48 0.00 -0.23 -16.13
CA PHE A 48 1.01 0.80 -15.92
C PHE A 48 2.38 0.39 -16.46
N GLU A 49 3.25 1.39 -16.60
CA GLU A 49 4.66 1.21 -16.90
C GLU A 49 5.51 2.26 -16.16
N VAL A 50 6.76 1.90 -15.88
CA VAL A 50 7.73 2.78 -15.23
C VAL A 50 8.65 3.36 -16.29
N LYS A 51 8.74 4.69 -16.35
CA LYS A 51 9.62 5.41 -17.28
C LYS A 51 10.33 6.55 -16.55
N ALA A 52 11.34 7.16 -17.18
CA ALA A 52 11.93 8.40 -16.66
C ALA A 52 10.84 9.48 -16.55
N SER A 53 10.78 10.14 -15.40
CA SER A 53 9.81 11.22 -15.17
C SER A 53 10.14 12.41 -16.05
N GLN A 54 9.09 13.07 -16.56
CA GLN A 54 9.21 14.30 -17.35
C GLN A 54 8.99 15.57 -16.51
N VAL A 55 8.79 15.43 -15.19
CA VAL A 55 8.40 16.51 -14.26
C VAL A 55 9.59 17.38 -13.84
N GLY A 56 10.59 17.54 -14.72
CA GLY A 56 11.79 18.35 -14.49
C GLY A 56 13.07 17.53 -14.45
N ASP A 57 14.19 18.25 -14.57
CA ASP A 57 15.52 17.66 -14.48
C ASP A 57 15.70 17.09 -13.07
N GLN A 58 15.91 15.77 -12.95
CA GLN A 58 16.06 14.99 -11.70
C GLN A 58 14.77 14.45 -11.04
N ALA A 59 13.62 14.45 -11.71
CA ALA A 59 12.40 13.84 -11.17
C ALA A 59 12.41 12.29 -11.11
N GLY A 60 13.55 11.64 -11.39
CA GLY A 60 13.72 10.20 -11.26
C GLY A 60 12.83 9.38 -12.20
N ARG A 61 12.13 8.38 -11.66
CA ARG A 61 11.19 7.53 -12.39
C ARG A 61 9.76 7.96 -12.08
N GLY A 62 8.89 7.89 -13.09
CA GLY A 62 7.45 8.11 -12.97
C GLY A 62 6.67 6.89 -13.44
N ILE A 63 5.40 6.84 -13.02
CA ILE A 63 4.45 5.80 -13.45
C ILE A 63 3.52 6.39 -14.50
N PHE A 64 3.37 5.67 -15.60
CA PHE A 64 2.56 6.09 -16.74
C PHE A 64 1.49 5.05 -16.99
N ALA A 65 0.26 5.51 -17.24
CA ALA A 65 -0.84 4.65 -17.62
C ALA A 65 -0.70 4.26 -19.11
N LYS A 66 -0.83 2.97 -19.40
CA LYS A 66 -0.89 2.45 -20.78
C LYS A 66 -2.32 2.41 -21.34
N VAL A 67 -3.30 2.64 -20.48
CA VAL A 67 -4.74 2.62 -20.79
C VAL A 67 -5.43 3.77 -20.06
N ASP A 68 -6.60 4.16 -20.54
CA ASP A 68 -7.42 5.16 -19.86
C ASP A 68 -7.94 4.60 -18.52
N ILE A 69 -7.71 5.36 -17.44
CA ILE A 69 -8.14 4.98 -16.10
C ILE A 69 -9.39 5.78 -15.74
N PRO A 70 -10.53 5.10 -15.47
CA PRO A 70 -11.76 5.81 -15.13
C PRO A 70 -11.61 6.53 -13.78
N LYS A 71 -12.21 7.71 -13.69
CA LYS A 71 -12.19 8.52 -12.47
C LYS A 71 -12.77 7.72 -11.29
N GLY A 72 -12.03 7.68 -10.18
CA GLY A 72 -12.45 6.97 -8.96
C GLY A 72 -12.14 5.47 -8.96
N ALA A 73 -11.41 4.97 -9.96
CA ALA A 73 -10.85 3.62 -9.94
C ALA A 73 -9.83 3.43 -8.81
N TYR A 74 -9.72 2.20 -8.33
CA TYR A 74 -8.58 1.77 -7.54
C TYR A 74 -7.35 1.56 -8.44
N ILE A 75 -6.16 1.63 -7.84
CA ILE A 75 -4.87 1.39 -8.50
C ILE A 75 -4.21 0.19 -7.86
N GLY A 76 -3.95 -0.86 -8.64
CA GLY A 76 -3.13 -2.01 -8.23
C GLY A 76 -3.66 -2.80 -7.04
N VAL A 77 -4.95 -2.72 -6.74
CA VAL A 77 -5.54 -3.26 -5.50
C VAL A 77 -5.49 -4.79 -5.42
N ASP A 78 -5.45 -5.43 -6.58
CA ASP A 78 -5.30 -6.87 -6.73
C ASP A 78 -3.95 -7.37 -6.22
N GLN A 79 -2.94 -6.50 -6.21
CA GLN A 79 -1.59 -6.83 -5.76
C GLN A 79 -1.27 -6.26 -4.37
N SER A 80 -2.11 -5.39 -3.81
CA SER A 80 -1.86 -4.77 -2.48
C SER A 80 -1.82 -5.79 -1.35
N MET A 81 -2.39 -6.99 -1.55
CA MET A 81 -2.37 -8.09 -0.58
C MET A 81 -0.98 -8.74 -0.45
N ASN A 82 -0.08 -8.48 -1.40
CA ASN A 82 1.26 -9.04 -1.44
C ASN A 82 2.27 -8.12 -0.73
N SER A 83 1.84 -7.10 0.01
CA SER A 83 2.73 -6.20 0.74
C SER A 83 3.47 -6.94 1.86
N ILE A 84 4.73 -6.60 2.06
CA ILE A 84 5.56 -7.15 3.14
C ILE A 84 5.63 -6.11 4.25
N THR A 85 5.29 -6.51 5.47
CA THR A 85 5.47 -5.67 6.66
C THR A 85 6.58 -6.26 7.52
N VAL A 86 7.57 -5.44 7.83
CA VAL A 86 8.66 -5.74 8.76
C VAL A 86 8.43 -4.94 10.04
N THR A 87 8.16 -5.63 11.14
CA THR A 87 7.92 -5.00 12.45
C THR A 87 9.22 -4.43 13.03
N PRO A 88 9.15 -3.48 13.99
CA PRO A 88 10.36 -2.89 14.56
C PRO A 88 11.31 -3.91 15.17
N THR A 89 10.76 -4.92 15.86
CA THR A 89 11.53 -6.01 16.44
C THR A 89 12.29 -6.82 15.39
N THR A 90 11.67 -7.12 14.25
CA THR A 90 12.31 -7.86 13.17
C THR A 90 13.37 -7.01 12.48
N TYR A 91 13.07 -5.74 12.20
CA TYR A 91 14.04 -4.82 11.62
C TYR A 91 15.25 -4.62 12.54
N GLY A 92 15.02 -4.47 13.85
CA GLY A 92 16.09 -4.34 14.84
C GLY A 92 17.00 -5.56 14.90
N ILE A 93 16.44 -6.77 14.86
CA ILE A 93 17.22 -8.02 14.81
C ILE A 93 18.05 -8.09 13.53
N ILE A 94 17.45 -7.82 12.37
CA ILE A 94 18.14 -7.86 11.07
C ILE A 94 19.30 -6.85 11.08
N SER A 95 19.04 -5.62 11.47
CA SER A 95 20.03 -4.53 11.48
C SER A 95 21.16 -4.85 12.46
N SER A 96 20.85 -5.31 13.68
CA SER A 96 21.87 -5.66 14.66
C SER A 96 22.76 -6.81 14.17
N HIS A 97 22.19 -7.80 13.49
CA HIS A 97 22.96 -8.93 12.98
C HIS A 97 23.86 -8.54 11.81
N VAL A 98 23.39 -7.66 10.92
CA VAL A 98 24.21 -7.11 9.83
C VAL A 98 25.38 -6.29 10.38
N GLU A 99 25.17 -5.53 11.46
CA GLU A 99 26.23 -4.72 12.09
C GLU A 99 27.25 -5.57 12.89
N GLU A 100 26.80 -6.66 13.52
CA GLU A 100 27.61 -7.43 14.47
C GLU A 100 28.33 -8.63 13.84
N TYR A 101 27.80 -9.21 12.75
CA TYR A 101 28.32 -10.45 12.17
C TYR A 101 28.58 -10.32 10.66
N ASP A 102 29.85 -10.47 10.25
CA ASP A 102 30.25 -10.46 8.82
C ASP A 102 29.54 -11.56 8.00
N GLU A 103 29.17 -12.67 8.65
CA GLU A 103 28.45 -13.80 8.06
C GLU A 103 27.00 -13.45 7.69
N ALA A 104 26.47 -12.37 8.25
CA ALA A 104 25.14 -11.83 7.97
C ALA A 104 25.12 -10.89 6.75
N ALA A 105 26.21 -10.77 5.97
CA ALA A 105 26.26 -9.94 4.76
C ALA A 105 25.11 -10.21 3.76
N GLY A 106 24.53 -11.41 3.76
CA GLY A 106 23.35 -11.73 2.93
C GLY A 106 22.07 -11.00 3.36
N LEU A 107 21.99 -10.54 4.61
CA LEU A 107 20.88 -9.73 5.13
C LEU A 107 21.01 -8.24 4.80
N ASP A 108 22.21 -7.79 4.41
CA ASP A 108 22.45 -6.40 4.01
C ASP A 108 21.58 -6.03 2.80
N ALA A 109 21.49 -6.94 1.82
CA ALA A 109 20.57 -6.81 0.68
C ALA A 109 19.09 -6.69 1.09
N VAL A 110 18.69 -7.27 2.22
CA VAL A 110 17.33 -7.12 2.75
C VAL A 110 17.14 -5.72 3.33
N VAL A 111 18.11 -5.22 4.09
CA VAL A 111 18.07 -3.85 4.64
C VAL A 111 18.05 -2.83 3.50
N GLU A 112 18.93 -2.96 2.51
CA GLU A 112 18.96 -2.11 1.31
C GLU A 112 17.62 -2.15 0.56
N PHE A 113 17.02 -3.34 0.43
CA PHE A 113 15.71 -3.50 -0.18
C PHE A 113 14.62 -2.75 0.61
N LEU A 114 14.58 -2.88 1.95
CA LEU A 114 13.61 -2.18 2.79
C LEU A 114 13.77 -0.66 2.73
N TRP A 115 15.01 -0.16 2.64
CA TRP A 115 15.28 1.27 2.55
C TRP A 115 14.98 1.83 1.16
N GLY A 116 15.27 1.07 0.10
CA GLY A 116 15.06 1.50 -1.28
C GLY A 116 13.63 1.38 -1.77
N TYR A 117 12.85 0.46 -1.20
CA TYR A 117 11.51 0.10 -1.67
C TYR A 117 10.43 0.10 -0.57
N GLY A 118 10.80 0.28 0.69
CA GLY A 118 9.84 0.38 1.79
C GLY A 118 9.53 1.83 2.15
N PHE A 119 8.36 2.05 2.73
CA PHE A 119 8.10 3.27 3.49
C PHE A 119 8.27 2.99 4.98
N GLU A 120 8.97 3.89 5.66
CA GLU A 120 9.13 3.85 7.11
C GLU A 120 7.86 4.35 7.80
N SER A 121 7.42 3.63 8.82
CA SER A 121 6.27 3.96 9.64
C SER A 121 6.62 3.83 11.11
N ASN A 122 6.28 4.86 11.88
CA ASN A 122 6.43 4.89 13.35
C ASN A 122 5.13 4.49 14.08
N LEU A 123 4.20 3.81 13.39
CA LEU A 123 2.91 3.42 13.96
C LEU A 123 3.04 2.59 15.26
N TYR A 124 4.15 1.87 15.40
CA TYR A 124 4.45 1.02 16.54
C TYR A 124 5.34 1.68 17.60
N GLY A 125 5.60 2.99 17.49
CA GLY A 125 6.48 3.74 18.40
C GLY A 125 7.98 3.62 18.08
N GLU A 126 8.33 2.74 17.15
CA GLU A 126 9.67 2.53 16.58
C GLU A 126 9.56 2.31 15.07
N SER A 127 10.69 2.39 14.36
CA SER A 127 10.78 2.23 12.91
C SER A 127 10.29 0.86 12.46
N SER A 128 9.21 0.85 11.68
CA SER A 128 8.74 -0.32 10.95
C SER A 128 8.76 -0.03 9.45
N TYR A 129 8.99 -1.05 8.65
CA TYR A 129 9.03 -0.90 7.19
C TYR A 129 7.88 -1.66 6.57
N VAL A 130 7.19 -1.02 5.63
CA VAL A 130 6.21 -1.67 4.79
C VAL A 130 6.67 -1.50 3.36
N VAL A 131 6.87 -2.63 2.68
CA VAL A 131 7.17 -2.68 1.26
C VAL A 131 5.89 -3.05 0.54
N ASP A 132 5.40 -2.11 -0.27
CA ASP A 132 4.35 -2.41 -1.21
C ASP A 132 4.98 -3.20 -2.38
N SER A 133 4.51 -4.41 -2.65
CA SER A 133 5.06 -5.24 -3.74
C SER A 133 4.54 -4.83 -5.12
N THR A 134 3.75 -3.76 -5.19
CA THR A 134 3.20 -3.22 -6.42
C THR A 134 4.01 -2.03 -6.92
N ILE A 135 3.60 -1.52 -8.09
CA ILE A 135 4.17 -0.29 -8.65
C ILE A 135 3.94 0.93 -7.74
N LEU A 136 3.06 0.84 -6.73
CA LEU A 136 2.79 1.89 -5.75
C LEU A 136 4.03 2.27 -4.93
N THR A 137 5.02 1.39 -4.80
CA THR A 137 6.32 1.72 -4.19
C THR A 137 7.06 2.84 -4.93
N LEU A 138 6.78 3.04 -6.22
CA LEU A 138 7.34 4.15 -7.00
C LEU A 138 6.49 5.44 -6.92
N ILE A 139 5.41 5.43 -6.13
CA ILE A 139 4.52 6.59 -5.91
C ILE A 139 4.87 7.33 -4.61
N SER A 140 5.51 6.68 -3.65
CA SER A 140 5.90 7.37 -2.41
C SER A 140 7.29 8.00 -2.53
N PRO A 141 7.43 9.31 -2.26
CA PRO A 141 8.73 9.93 -2.04
C PRO A 141 9.38 9.46 -0.73
#